data_AF-A0A315T6N2-F1
#
_entry.id   AF-A0A315T6N2-F1
#
_cell.length_a   1.000
_cell.length_b   1.000
_cell.length_c   1.000
_cell.angle_alpha   90.00
_cell.angle_beta   90.00
_cell.angle_gamma   90.00
#
_symmetry.space_group_name_H-M   'P 1'
#
loop_
_entity.id
_entity.type
_entity.pdbx_description
1 polymer ?
#
loop_
_entity_poly.entity_id
_entity_poly.type
_entity_poly.pdbx_seq_one_letter_code
_entity_poly.pdbx_strand_id
1 'polypeptide(L)'
;MLQWNHEHLHQLISESTPQKVFDLAVHLAQDLDMMFLGLKVRIQLAAQSPRLYLYSNYPVAWIERYQRDDFYKRDAAATRSHTTTMPVVWTDDLYHEVPDFREQACAHGLRHGWTQSLHDLQHNESQVSICRPSNAVSIAELYDKAGKVQWLCHTLHAIISEYHLAKLSAPLKMSEREIEVLKWSAAGKTAADVACILSLSQSTVNFHIRSVITKTNAANKAGAIAIAMMRGLIDQ
;
A
#
# COMPACT_ATOMS: atom_id res chain seq x y z
N MET A 1 -0.32 26.10 18.30
CA MET A 1 -0.30 24.64 18.08
C MET A 1 -1.51 24.33 17.21
N LEU A 2 -1.33 24.02 15.92
CA LEU A 2 -2.45 23.67 15.04
C LEU A 2 -3.06 22.35 15.55
N GLN A 3 -4.36 22.38 15.85
CA GLN A 3 -5.11 21.23 16.33
C GLN A 3 -6.13 20.82 15.28
N TRP A 4 -6.26 19.51 15.10
CA TRP A 4 -7.28 18.95 14.23
C TRP A 4 -8.66 19.17 14.81
N ASN A 5 -9.60 19.47 13.92
CA ASN A 5 -11.00 19.49 14.29
C ASN A 5 -11.43 18.09 14.76
N HIS A 6 -11.97 18.02 15.98
CA HIS A 6 -12.38 16.77 16.62
C HIS A 6 -13.53 16.09 15.86
N GLU A 7 -14.39 16.87 15.20
CA GLU A 7 -15.48 16.33 14.39
C GLU A 7 -14.94 15.57 13.16
N HIS A 8 -13.99 16.15 12.42
CA HIS A 8 -13.35 15.49 11.28
C HIS A 8 -12.63 14.19 11.70
N LEU A 9 -11.99 14.19 12.88
CA LEU A 9 -11.34 12.98 13.42
C LEU A 9 -12.35 11.88 13.74
N HIS A 10 -13.44 12.22 14.42
CA HIS A 10 -14.49 11.25 14.75
C HIS A 10 -15.14 10.67 13.49
N GLN A 11 -15.44 11.51 12.51
CA GLN A 11 -16.00 11.07 11.23
C GLN A 11 -15.05 10.14 10.48
N LEU A 12 -13.75 10.48 10.42
CA LEU A 12 -12.75 9.69 9.70
C LEU A 12 -12.61 8.26 10.24
N ILE A 13 -12.65 8.08 11.57
CA ILE A 13 -12.53 6.75 12.20
C ILE A 13 -13.80 5.90 11.98
N SER A 14 -14.94 6.53 11.75
CA SER A 14 -16.23 5.85 11.54
C SER A 14 -16.56 5.53 10.08
N GLU A 15 -15.81 6.11 9.13
CA GLU A 15 -16.07 5.96 7.70
C GLU A 15 -15.23 4.81 7.12
N SER A 16 -15.81 4.07 6.17
CA SER A 16 -15.18 2.89 5.55
C SER A 16 -15.05 3.01 4.04
N THR A 17 -15.67 4.03 3.44
CA THR A 17 -15.60 4.30 2.00
C THR A 17 -14.28 5.01 1.68
N PRO A 18 -13.37 4.43 0.88
CA PRO A 18 -12.03 5.00 0.69
C PRO A 18 -12.00 6.45 0.23
N GLN A 19 -12.89 6.83 -0.70
CA GLN A 19 -12.95 8.21 -1.20
C GLN A 19 -13.36 9.19 -0.10
N LYS A 20 -14.41 8.86 0.68
CA LYS A 20 -14.87 9.74 1.77
C LYS A 20 -13.84 9.85 2.90
N VAL A 21 -13.18 8.74 3.24
CA VAL A 21 -12.07 8.73 4.20
C VAL A 21 -10.95 9.66 3.73
N PHE A 22 -10.61 9.59 2.44
CA PHE A 22 -9.60 10.46 1.85
C PHE A 22 -10.04 11.94 1.87
N ASP A 23 -11.29 12.25 1.52
CA ASP A 23 -11.82 13.61 1.53
C ASP A 23 -11.80 14.22 2.95
N LEU A 24 -12.12 13.44 3.98
CA LEU A 24 -11.97 13.86 5.38
C LEU A 24 -10.50 14.09 5.76
N ALA A 25 -9.58 13.25 5.28
CA ALA A 25 -8.16 13.43 5.50
C ALA A 25 -7.60 14.69 4.83
N VAL A 26 -8.17 15.11 3.70
CA VAL A 26 -7.82 16.41 3.07
C VAL A 26 -8.13 17.55 4.04
N HIS A 27 -9.28 17.54 4.72
CA HIS A 27 -9.60 18.56 5.72
C HIS A 27 -8.61 18.54 6.91
N LEU A 28 -8.20 17.35 7.38
CA LEU A 28 -7.18 17.24 8.42
C LEU A 28 -5.79 17.74 7.97
N ALA A 29 -5.45 17.59 6.69
CA ALA A 29 -4.23 18.18 6.14
C ALA A 29 -4.32 19.72 6.09
N GLN A 30 -5.49 20.25 5.72
CA GLN A 30 -5.77 21.69 5.68
C GLN A 30 -5.75 22.32 7.08
N ASP A 31 -6.24 21.62 8.11
CA ASP A 31 -6.12 22.01 9.53
C ASP A 31 -4.65 22.13 9.97
N LEU A 32 -3.73 21.46 9.27
CA LEU A 32 -2.27 21.57 9.44
C LEU A 32 -1.63 22.58 8.51
N ASP A 33 -2.39 23.49 7.89
CA ASP A 33 -1.91 24.46 6.90
C ASP A 33 -1.23 23.80 5.68
N MET A 34 -1.67 22.58 5.32
CA MET A 34 -1.21 21.89 4.12
C MET A 34 -2.36 21.85 3.11
N MET A 35 -2.19 22.53 1.99
CA MET A 35 -3.24 22.70 0.98
C MET A 35 -3.58 21.39 0.27
N PHE A 36 -2.56 20.57 0.03
CA PHE A 36 -2.66 19.38 -0.78
C PHE A 36 -2.29 18.13 -0.01
N LEU A 37 -3.04 17.06 -0.27
CA LEU A 37 -2.83 15.70 0.21
C LEU A 37 -2.82 14.76 -0.99
N GLY A 38 -1.86 13.85 -1.01
CA GLY A 38 -1.79 12.70 -1.89
C GLY A 38 -1.60 11.43 -1.07
N LEU A 39 -2.25 10.35 -1.47
CA LEU A 39 -2.11 9.03 -0.89
C LEU A 39 -1.85 8.02 -2.02
N LYS A 40 -0.75 7.30 -1.88
CA LYS A 40 -0.41 6.13 -2.69
C LYS A 40 -0.56 4.89 -1.82
N VAL A 41 -1.36 3.91 -2.25
CA VAL A 41 -1.47 2.60 -1.59
C VAL A 41 -1.03 1.53 -2.57
N ARG A 42 -0.06 0.73 -2.18
CA ARG A 42 0.46 -0.40 -2.94
C ARG A 42 0.15 -1.69 -2.20
N ILE A 43 -0.74 -2.49 -2.78
CA ILE A 43 -1.12 -3.81 -2.25
C ILE A 43 -0.28 -4.89 -2.93
N GLN A 44 0.46 -5.65 -2.13
CA GLN A 44 1.22 -6.78 -2.63
C GLN A 44 0.29 -7.96 -2.86
N LEU A 45 0.35 -8.54 -4.06
CA LEU A 45 -0.41 -9.72 -4.41
C LEU A 45 0.55 -10.85 -4.74
N ALA A 46 0.34 -11.98 -4.09
CA ALA A 46 1.16 -13.17 -4.31
C ALA A 46 1.16 -13.61 -5.78
N ALA A 47 2.37 -13.80 -6.32
CA ALA A 47 2.61 -14.21 -7.71
C ALA A 47 1.98 -13.28 -8.78
N GLN A 48 1.69 -12.02 -8.43
CA GLN A 48 1.15 -11.01 -9.33
C GLN A 48 1.88 -9.66 -9.17
N SER A 49 1.73 -8.77 -10.15
CA SER A 49 2.18 -7.39 -10.02
C SER A 49 1.39 -6.68 -8.92
N PRO A 50 2.03 -5.87 -8.06
CA PRO A 50 1.33 -5.15 -7.00
C PRO A 50 0.29 -4.18 -7.55
N ARG A 51 -0.84 -4.05 -6.87
CA ARG A 51 -1.89 -3.10 -7.26
C ARG A 51 -1.63 -1.74 -6.63
N LEU A 52 -1.69 -0.72 -7.47
CA LEU A 52 -1.49 0.67 -7.09
C LEU A 52 -2.83 1.40 -7.06
N TYR A 53 -3.10 2.09 -5.96
CA TYR A 53 -4.23 2.99 -5.79
C TYR A 53 -3.71 4.38 -5.46
N LEU A 54 -4.23 5.39 -6.15
CA LEU A 54 -3.82 6.79 -6.01
C LEU A 54 -5.04 7.64 -5.65
N TYR A 55 -4.90 8.45 -4.61
CA TYR A 55 -5.87 9.45 -4.19
C TYR A 55 -5.15 10.79 -4.05
N SER A 56 -5.75 11.88 -4.51
CA SER A 56 -5.16 13.21 -4.34
C SER A 56 -6.20 14.30 -4.53
N ASN A 57 -6.05 15.42 -3.82
CA ASN A 57 -6.73 16.68 -4.16
C ASN A 57 -5.84 17.63 -4.99
N TYR A 58 -4.83 17.08 -5.68
CA TYR A 58 -3.93 17.85 -6.54
C TYR A 58 -4.70 18.49 -7.71
N PRO A 59 -4.17 19.55 -8.33
CA PRO A 59 -4.78 20.13 -9.52
C PRO A 59 -5.01 19.06 -10.60
N VAL A 60 -6.19 19.07 -11.22
CA VAL A 60 -6.58 18.06 -12.22
C VAL A 60 -5.54 17.95 -13.34
N ALA A 61 -5.02 19.08 -13.83
CA ALA A 61 -3.98 19.11 -14.85
C ALA A 61 -2.69 18.37 -14.44
N TRP A 62 -2.34 18.41 -13.14
CA TRP A 62 -1.21 17.63 -12.63
C TRP A 62 -1.54 16.15 -12.56
N ILE A 63 -2.74 15.78 -12.08
CA ILE A 63 -3.18 14.38 -11.99
C ILE A 63 -3.15 13.70 -13.37
N GLU A 64 -3.75 14.34 -14.37
CA GLU A 64 -3.79 13.83 -15.74
C GLU A 64 -2.39 13.63 -16.31
N ARG A 65 -1.50 14.60 -16.08
CA ARG A 65 -0.12 14.52 -16.53
C ARG A 65 0.66 13.44 -15.80
N TYR A 66 0.47 13.33 -14.48
CA TYR A 66 1.15 12.35 -13.64
C TYR A 66 0.86 10.92 -14.08
N GLN A 67 -0.37 10.68 -14.54
CA GLN A 67 -0.82 9.40 -15.10
C GLN A 67 -0.31 9.17 -16.52
N ARG A 68 -0.49 10.16 -17.42
CA ARG A 68 -0.15 10.00 -18.85
C ARG A 68 1.34 9.74 -19.08
N ASP A 69 2.19 10.44 -18.34
CA ASP A 69 3.63 10.43 -18.56
C ASP A 69 4.36 9.43 -17.62
N ASP A 70 3.64 8.53 -16.93
CA ASP A 70 4.17 7.55 -15.97
C ASP A 70 5.06 8.20 -14.87
N PHE A 71 4.76 9.45 -14.48
CA PHE A 71 5.57 10.26 -13.58
C PHE A 71 5.71 9.67 -12.18
N TYR A 72 4.80 8.79 -11.76
CA TYR A 72 4.95 8.03 -10.52
C TYR A 72 6.24 7.19 -10.47
N LYS A 73 6.82 6.84 -11.62
CA LYS A 73 8.12 6.14 -11.70
C LYS A 73 9.32 7.07 -11.53
N ARG A 74 9.14 8.37 -11.74
CA ARG A 74 10.19 9.41 -11.69
C ARG A 74 10.13 10.24 -10.41
N ASP A 75 9.08 10.08 -9.61
CA ASP A 75 8.89 10.79 -8.36
C ASP A 75 9.94 10.34 -7.34
N ALA A 76 10.93 11.21 -7.08
CA ALA A 76 12.04 10.92 -6.19
C ALA A 76 11.59 10.76 -4.73
N ALA A 77 10.57 11.50 -4.28
CA ALA A 77 10.01 11.34 -2.95
C ALA A 77 9.34 9.97 -2.81
N ALA A 78 8.50 9.60 -3.78
CA ALA A 78 7.86 8.29 -3.81
C ALA A 78 8.88 7.14 -3.86
N THR A 79 9.97 7.32 -4.63
CA THR A 79 11.04 6.33 -4.77
C THR A 79 11.80 6.15 -3.45
N ARG A 80 12.19 7.25 -2.80
CA ARG A 80 12.86 7.24 -1.50
C ARG A 80 11.99 6.59 -0.42
N SER A 81 10.69 6.90 -0.41
CA SER A 81 9.74 6.40 0.58
C SER A 81 9.58 4.87 0.59
N HIS A 82 9.92 4.16 -0.50
CA HIS A 82 9.94 2.69 -0.53
C HIS A 82 10.98 2.05 0.42
N THR A 83 11.97 2.82 0.86
CA THR A 83 13.12 2.30 1.63
C THR A 83 13.24 2.90 3.02
N THR A 84 12.26 3.72 3.43
CA THR A 84 12.29 4.40 4.73
C THR A 84 10.89 4.59 5.26
N THR A 85 10.76 4.78 6.57
CA THR A 85 9.54 5.25 7.24
C THR A 85 9.74 6.66 7.83
N MET A 86 10.91 7.27 7.62
CA MET A 86 11.18 8.65 8.01
C MET A 86 10.52 9.61 7.01
N PRO A 87 10.06 10.81 7.45
CA PRO A 87 9.58 11.85 6.56
C PRO A 87 10.59 12.19 5.45
N VAL A 88 10.17 12.08 4.19
CA VAL A 88 10.97 12.48 3.03
C VAL A 88 10.60 13.90 2.63
N VAL A 89 11.40 14.88 3.07
CA VAL A 89 11.17 16.30 2.78
C VAL A 89 11.51 16.62 1.33
N TRP A 90 10.66 17.40 0.67
CA TRP A 90 10.83 17.79 -0.73
C TRP A 90 11.81 18.96 -0.86
N THR A 91 13.07 18.64 -1.14
CA THR A 91 14.15 19.60 -1.42
C THR A 91 14.58 19.52 -2.88
N ASP A 92 15.24 20.55 -3.40
CA ASP A 92 15.72 20.50 -4.78
C ASP A 92 16.83 19.44 -4.95
N ASP A 93 17.64 19.20 -3.91
CA ASP A 93 18.61 18.10 -3.85
C ASP A 93 17.96 16.72 -4.00
N LEU A 94 16.77 16.51 -3.41
CA LEU A 94 16.04 15.24 -3.56
C LEU A 94 15.69 14.97 -5.02
N TYR A 95 15.43 16.02 -5.81
CA TYR A 95 15.01 15.92 -7.21
C TYR A 95 16.13 16.26 -8.20
N HIS A 96 17.40 16.28 -7.78
CA HIS A 96 18.51 16.69 -8.65
C HIS A 96 18.66 15.83 -9.94
N GLU A 97 18.29 14.54 -9.89
CA GLU A 97 18.29 13.66 -11.07
C GLU A 97 17.06 13.85 -11.97
N VAL A 98 16.02 14.53 -11.48
CA VAL A 98 14.73 14.73 -12.17
C VAL A 98 14.25 16.18 -12.05
N PRO A 99 15.06 17.18 -12.45
CA PRO A 99 14.73 18.60 -12.27
C PRO A 99 13.45 19.01 -13.01
N ASP A 100 13.20 18.45 -14.21
CA ASP A 100 11.98 18.73 -14.98
C ASP A 100 10.71 18.31 -14.23
N PHE A 101 10.76 17.19 -13.50
CA PHE A 101 9.64 16.74 -12.67
C PHE A 101 9.38 17.76 -11.55
N ARG A 102 10.46 18.19 -10.89
CA ARG A 102 10.41 19.16 -9.79
C ARG A 102 9.85 20.50 -10.24
N GLU A 103 10.31 21.01 -11.37
CA GLU A 103 9.84 22.27 -11.95
C GLU A 103 8.33 22.20 -12.23
N GLN A 104 7.86 21.13 -12.86
CA GLN A 104 6.46 20.97 -13.22
C GLN A 104 5.57 20.77 -11.99
N ALA A 105 6.00 19.99 -11.01
CA ALA A 105 5.28 19.83 -9.74
C ALA A 105 5.14 21.19 -9.04
N CYS A 106 6.23 21.97 -8.99
CA CYS A 106 6.25 23.31 -8.43
C CYS A 106 5.33 24.29 -9.18
N ALA A 107 5.26 24.22 -10.51
CA ALA A 107 4.36 25.03 -11.34
C ALA A 107 2.86 24.77 -11.03
N HIS A 108 2.53 23.58 -10.51
CA HIS A 108 1.19 23.23 -10.04
C HIS A 108 1.00 23.43 -8.53
N GLY A 109 1.95 24.10 -7.85
CA GLY A 109 1.86 24.39 -6.42
C GLY A 109 2.28 23.26 -5.49
N LEU A 110 2.78 22.13 -6.02
CA LEU A 110 3.30 21.01 -5.23
C LEU A 110 4.77 21.24 -4.88
N ARG A 111 5.03 22.27 -4.05
CA ARG A 111 6.39 22.80 -3.84
C ARG A 111 6.96 22.43 -2.47
N HIS A 112 6.29 22.83 -1.40
CA HIS A 112 6.80 22.70 -0.03
C HIS A 112 6.00 21.64 0.70
N GLY A 113 6.65 20.52 1.03
CA GLY A 113 5.97 19.38 1.60
C GLY A 113 6.92 18.24 1.95
N TRP A 114 6.33 17.13 2.39
CA TRP A 114 7.05 15.89 2.60
C TRP A 114 6.14 14.69 2.37
N THR A 115 6.77 13.53 2.20
CA THR A 115 6.09 12.25 2.08
C THR A 115 6.39 11.38 3.30
N GLN A 116 5.35 10.93 3.98
CA GLN A 116 5.38 9.97 5.07
C GLN A 116 5.01 8.59 4.54
N SER A 117 5.77 7.56 4.88
CA SER A 117 5.53 6.17 4.45
C SER A 117 5.25 5.24 5.62
N LEU A 118 4.53 4.16 5.32
CA LEU A 118 4.25 3.03 6.20
C LEU A 118 4.33 1.73 5.40
N HIS A 119 4.95 0.70 6.00
CA HIS A 119 4.97 -0.67 5.50
C HIS A 119 4.35 -1.58 6.56
N ASP A 120 3.45 -2.49 6.15
CA ASP A 120 2.83 -3.46 7.05
C ASP A 120 3.52 -4.84 7.02
N LEU A 121 3.00 -5.77 7.83
CA LEU A 121 3.49 -7.15 7.91
C LEU A 121 3.20 -7.99 6.65
N GLN A 122 2.29 -7.53 5.78
CA GLN A 122 1.98 -8.13 4.49
C GLN A 122 2.78 -7.50 3.35
N HIS A 123 3.76 -6.63 3.68
CA HIS A 123 4.55 -5.84 2.75
C HIS A 123 3.74 -4.87 1.88
N ASN A 124 2.48 -4.61 2.23
CA ASN A 124 1.74 -3.50 1.66
C ASN A 124 2.37 -2.19 2.11
N GLU A 125 2.20 -1.18 1.28
CA GLU A 125 2.81 0.12 1.50
C GLU A 125 1.79 1.22 1.30
N SER A 126 1.80 2.20 2.20
CA SER A 126 1.14 3.49 1.98
C SER A 126 2.13 4.62 2.06
N GLN A 127 1.96 5.61 1.17
CA GLN A 127 2.70 6.86 1.21
C GLN A 127 1.71 8.03 1.22
N VAL A 128 1.81 8.88 2.23
CA VAL A 128 1.03 10.11 2.38
C VAL A 128 1.94 11.30 2.09
N SER A 129 1.60 12.05 1.06
CA SER A 129 2.28 13.27 0.64
C SER A 129 1.44 14.48 0.99
N ILE A 130 1.97 15.40 1.80
CA ILE A 130 1.31 16.67 2.11
C ILE A 130 2.17 17.83 1.64
N CYS A 131 1.56 18.84 1.04
CA CYS A 131 2.29 20.01 0.56
C CYS A 131 1.44 21.28 0.43
N ARG A 132 2.12 22.40 0.22
CA ARG A 132 1.56 23.72 -0.07
C ARG A 132 2.43 24.47 -1.09
N PRO A 133 1.87 25.48 -1.79
CA PRO A 133 2.58 26.21 -2.84
C PRO A 133 3.63 27.19 -2.32
N SER A 134 3.42 27.76 -1.13
CA SER A 134 4.26 28.79 -0.53
C SER A 134 4.64 28.43 0.91
N ASN A 135 5.59 29.16 1.50
CA ASN A 135 6.13 28.95 2.84
C ASN A 135 6.86 27.60 2.99
N ALA A 136 8.19 27.63 2.95
CA ALA A 136 9.00 26.43 3.17
C ALA A 136 8.68 25.78 4.52
N VAL A 137 8.67 24.44 4.56
CA VAL A 137 8.49 23.68 5.80
C VAL A 137 9.80 23.75 6.58
N SER A 138 9.79 24.43 7.73
CA SER A 138 10.96 24.47 8.61
C SER A 138 11.14 23.13 9.35
N ILE A 139 12.33 22.88 9.88
CA ILE A 139 12.59 21.69 10.70
C ILE A 139 11.67 21.66 11.93
N ALA A 140 11.50 22.79 12.62
CA ALA A 140 10.62 22.88 13.78
C ALA A 140 9.15 22.59 13.42
N GLU A 141 8.68 23.10 12.29
CA GLU A 141 7.33 22.82 11.77
C GLU A 141 7.15 21.34 11.41
N LEU A 142 8.14 20.74 10.75
CA LEU A 142 8.14 19.32 10.45
C LEU A 142 8.00 18.50 11.73
N TYR A 143 8.80 18.79 12.77
CA TYR A 143 8.70 18.08 14.05
C TYR A 143 7.32 18.25 14.73
N ASP A 144 6.74 19.45 14.72
CA ASP A 144 5.40 19.71 15.32
C ASP A 144 4.27 18.95 14.59
N LYS A 145 4.41 18.74 13.28
CA LYS A 145 3.39 18.11 12.43
C LYS A 145 3.63 16.63 12.17
N ALA A 146 4.88 16.13 12.27
CA ALA A 146 5.26 14.78 11.87
C ALA A 146 4.45 13.70 12.58
N GLY A 147 4.27 13.81 13.91
CA GLY A 147 3.48 12.83 14.67
C GLY A 147 2.02 12.74 14.20
N LYS A 148 1.40 13.89 13.89
CA LYS A 148 0.03 13.94 13.35
C LYS A 148 -0.02 13.30 11.97
N VAL A 149 0.90 13.67 11.08
CA VAL A 149 0.91 13.17 9.70
C VAL A 149 1.25 11.68 9.64
N GLN A 150 2.12 11.20 10.54
CA GLN A 150 2.38 9.79 10.76
C GLN A 150 1.12 9.06 11.22
N TRP A 151 0.39 9.58 12.19
CA TRP A 151 -0.90 9.01 12.61
C TRP A 151 -1.88 8.94 11.43
N LEU A 152 -2.02 10.04 10.67
CA LEU A 152 -2.91 10.08 9.51
C LEU A 152 -2.53 9.03 8.47
N CYS A 153 -1.24 8.85 8.21
CA CYS A 153 -0.74 7.80 7.32
C CYS A 153 -1.10 6.39 7.81
N HIS A 154 -0.99 6.12 9.12
CA HIS A 154 -1.38 4.83 9.69
C HIS A 154 -2.89 4.60 9.57
N THR A 155 -3.70 5.59 9.90
CA THR A 155 -5.16 5.48 9.85
C THR A 155 -5.65 5.27 8.41
N LEU A 156 -5.14 6.06 7.46
CA LEU A 156 -5.46 5.90 6.04
C LEU A 156 -5.02 4.53 5.52
N HIS A 157 -3.81 4.09 5.88
CA HIS A 157 -3.33 2.77 5.51
C HIS A 157 -4.26 1.67 6.02
N ALA A 158 -4.58 1.65 7.32
CA ALA A 158 -5.44 0.62 7.90
C ALA A 158 -6.78 0.52 7.17
N ILE A 159 -7.49 1.65 7.01
CA ILE A 159 -8.85 1.65 6.44
C ILE A 159 -8.84 1.36 4.93
N ILE A 160 -7.98 2.05 4.17
CA ILE A 160 -8.02 1.98 2.70
C ILE A 160 -7.34 0.71 2.18
N SER A 161 -6.25 0.26 2.81
CA SER A 161 -5.60 -1.00 2.40
C SER A 161 -6.50 -2.19 2.69
N GLU A 162 -7.17 -2.24 3.84
CA GLU A 162 -8.12 -3.30 4.20
C GLU A 162 -9.27 -3.36 3.20
N TYR A 163 -9.86 -2.22 2.85
CA TYR A 163 -10.92 -2.14 1.85
C TYR A 163 -10.49 -2.73 0.49
N HIS A 164 -9.31 -2.33 -0.01
CA HIS A 164 -8.82 -2.81 -1.30
C HIS A 164 -8.42 -4.28 -1.22
N LEU A 165 -7.77 -4.69 -0.14
CA LEU A 165 -7.40 -6.08 0.08
C LEU A 165 -8.64 -6.96 0.08
N ALA A 166 -9.69 -6.59 0.82
CA ALA A 166 -10.97 -7.31 0.87
C ALA A 166 -11.62 -7.44 -0.52
N LYS A 167 -11.53 -6.40 -1.36
CA LYS A 167 -12.03 -6.44 -2.76
C LYS A 167 -11.18 -7.33 -3.67
N LEU A 168 -9.89 -7.45 -3.42
CA LEU A 168 -8.97 -8.29 -4.20
C LEU A 168 -8.97 -9.75 -3.73
N SER A 169 -9.23 -9.98 -2.45
CA SER A 169 -9.30 -11.29 -1.85
C SER A 169 -10.71 -11.86 -1.96
N ALA A 170 -11.04 -12.47 -3.09
CA ALA A 170 -12.13 -13.44 -3.09
C ALA A 170 -11.81 -14.54 -2.05
N PRO A 171 -12.72 -14.90 -1.14
CA PRO A 171 -12.46 -15.94 -0.16
C PRO A 171 -12.13 -17.25 -0.89
N LEU A 172 -10.91 -17.75 -0.66
CA LEU A 172 -10.46 -19.03 -1.19
C LEU A 172 -11.09 -20.14 -0.34
N LYS A 173 -12.13 -20.78 -0.87
CA LYS A 173 -12.70 -21.98 -0.25
C LYS A 173 -11.79 -23.18 -0.53
N MET A 174 -10.77 -23.35 0.31
CA MET A 174 -9.96 -24.57 0.36
C MET A 174 -10.57 -25.58 1.33
N SER A 175 -10.53 -26.87 0.98
CA SER A 175 -10.86 -27.92 1.94
C SER A 175 -9.72 -28.13 2.93
N GLU A 176 -10.02 -28.67 4.10
CA GLU A 176 -9.00 -29.05 5.09
C GLU A 176 -7.90 -29.93 4.47
N ARG A 177 -8.30 -30.85 3.59
CA ARG A 177 -7.37 -31.76 2.91
C ARG A 177 -6.45 -31.05 1.91
N GLU A 178 -6.97 -30.05 1.21
CA GLU A 178 -6.15 -29.21 0.34
C GLU A 178 -5.11 -28.42 1.15
N ILE A 179 -5.51 -27.88 2.31
CA ILE A 179 -4.62 -27.16 3.22
C ILE A 179 -3.52 -28.09 3.76
N GLU A 180 -3.86 -29.29 4.22
CA GLU A 180 -2.87 -30.26 4.72
C GLU A 180 -1.84 -30.66 3.67
N VAL A 181 -2.30 -30.97 2.44
CA VAL A 181 -1.41 -31.30 1.32
C VAL A 181 -0.48 -30.13 0.99
N LEU A 182 -1.01 -28.91 1.03
CA LEU A 182 -0.25 -27.70 0.73
C LEU A 182 0.77 -27.37 1.83
N LYS A 183 0.44 -27.57 3.12
CA LYS A 183 1.35 -27.39 4.26
C LYS A 183 2.61 -28.25 4.14
N TRP A 184 2.45 -29.55 3.90
CA TRP A 184 3.60 -30.44 3.71
C TRP A 184 4.38 -30.12 2.43
N SER A 185 3.68 -29.70 1.38
CA SER A 185 4.33 -29.25 0.15
C SER A 185 5.16 -27.98 0.36
N ALA A 186 4.69 -27.05 1.21
CA ALA A 186 5.41 -25.84 1.61
C ALA A 186 6.67 -26.16 2.43
N ALA A 187 6.59 -27.19 3.28
CA ALA A 187 7.74 -27.74 4.01
C ALA A 187 8.74 -28.53 3.14
N GLY A 188 8.61 -28.47 1.80
CA GLY A 188 9.54 -29.08 0.85
C GLY A 188 9.32 -30.58 0.58
N LYS A 189 8.22 -31.18 1.06
CA LYS A 189 7.94 -32.61 0.84
C LYS A 189 7.54 -32.91 -0.60
N THR A 190 7.98 -34.06 -1.11
CA THR A 190 7.57 -34.55 -2.43
C THR A 190 6.15 -35.12 -2.39
N ALA A 191 5.50 -35.29 -3.54
CA ALA A 191 4.17 -35.88 -3.60
C ALA A 191 4.14 -37.31 -3.01
N ALA A 192 5.26 -38.05 -3.10
CA ALA A 192 5.44 -39.37 -2.49
C ALA A 192 5.49 -39.28 -0.95
N ASP A 193 6.26 -38.33 -0.41
CA ASP A 193 6.35 -38.12 1.03
C ASP A 193 5.00 -37.69 1.61
N VAL A 194 4.33 -36.73 0.97
CA VAL A 194 3.00 -36.25 1.39
C VAL A 194 1.98 -37.38 1.35
N ALA A 195 2.02 -38.22 0.31
CA ALA A 195 1.14 -39.39 0.20
C ALA A 195 1.37 -40.36 1.37
N CYS A 196 2.62 -40.60 1.74
CA CYS A 196 2.97 -41.42 2.90
C CYS A 196 2.50 -40.80 4.22
N ILE A 197 2.78 -39.51 4.45
CA ILE A 197 2.44 -38.80 5.69
C ILE A 197 0.93 -38.75 5.90
N LEU A 198 0.16 -38.50 4.84
CA LEU A 198 -1.29 -38.30 4.92
C LEU A 198 -2.08 -39.59 4.65
N SER A 199 -1.43 -40.74 4.44
CA SER A 199 -2.08 -42.00 4.04
C SER A 199 -2.97 -41.84 2.81
N LEU A 200 -2.43 -41.23 1.75
CA LEU A 200 -3.07 -41.02 0.44
C LEU A 200 -2.27 -41.74 -0.67
N SER A 201 -2.86 -41.82 -1.86
CA SER A 201 -2.07 -42.09 -3.07
C SER A 201 -1.38 -40.82 -3.58
N GLN A 202 -0.27 -40.98 -4.30
CA GLN A 202 0.39 -39.86 -4.99
C GLN A 202 -0.54 -39.17 -5.99
N SER A 203 -1.44 -39.92 -6.64
CA SER A 203 -2.44 -39.36 -7.56
C SER A 203 -3.44 -38.44 -6.85
N THR A 204 -3.89 -38.80 -5.64
CA THR A 204 -4.79 -37.95 -4.83
C THR A 204 -4.08 -36.69 -4.33
N VAL A 205 -2.82 -36.79 -3.92
CA VAL A 205 -2.00 -35.61 -3.58
C VAL A 205 -1.89 -34.66 -4.77
N ASN A 206 -1.55 -35.19 -5.96
CA ASN A 206 -1.45 -34.39 -7.17
C ASN A 206 -2.80 -33.77 -7.58
N PHE A 207 -3.92 -34.46 -7.35
CA PHE A 207 -5.26 -33.93 -7.56
C PHE A 207 -5.52 -32.71 -6.67
N HIS A 208 -5.24 -32.81 -5.35
CA HIS A 208 -5.38 -31.69 -4.44
C HIS A 208 -4.48 -30.51 -4.82
N ILE A 209 -3.22 -30.74 -5.20
CA ILE A 209 -2.31 -29.68 -5.65
C ILE A 209 -2.89 -28.97 -6.89
N ARG A 210 -3.41 -29.70 -7.88
CA ARG A 210 -4.05 -29.11 -9.08
C ARG A 210 -5.27 -28.28 -8.70
N SER A 211 -6.11 -28.78 -7.80
CA SER A 211 -7.28 -28.05 -7.29
C SER A 211 -6.86 -26.74 -6.63
N VAL A 212 -5.84 -26.76 -5.76
CA VAL A 212 -5.30 -25.56 -5.11
C VAL A 212 -4.74 -24.57 -6.14
N ILE A 213 -3.96 -25.03 -7.12
CA ILE A 213 -3.41 -24.18 -8.19
C ILE A 213 -4.55 -23.47 -8.93
N THR A 214 -5.61 -24.20 -9.30
CA THR A 214 -6.79 -23.62 -9.96
C THR A 214 -7.50 -22.61 -9.07
N LYS A 215 -7.77 -22.95 -7.79
CA LYS A 215 -8.47 -22.07 -6.85
C LYS A 215 -7.69 -20.77 -6.60
N THR A 216 -6.38 -20.87 -6.46
CA THR A 216 -5.48 -19.71 -6.25
C THR A 216 -5.19 -18.93 -7.53
N ASN A 217 -5.58 -19.44 -8.70
CA ASN A 217 -5.18 -18.91 -9.99
C ASN A 217 -3.65 -18.73 -10.13
N ALA A 218 -2.89 -19.69 -9.57
CA ALA A 218 -1.45 -19.70 -9.63
C ALA A 218 -0.94 -20.35 -10.92
N ALA A 219 0.25 -19.98 -11.38
CA ALA A 219 0.89 -20.65 -12.51
C ALA A 219 1.43 -22.05 -12.16
N ASN A 220 1.76 -22.29 -10.90
CA ASN A 220 2.37 -23.54 -10.44
C ASN A 220 2.20 -23.74 -8.91
N LYS A 221 2.67 -24.89 -8.40
CA LYS A 221 2.60 -25.25 -6.97
C LYS A 221 3.29 -24.22 -6.07
N ALA A 222 4.46 -23.70 -6.46
CA ALA A 222 5.19 -22.73 -5.65
C ALA A 222 4.43 -21.39 -5.56
N GLY A 223 3.84 -20.92 -6.66
CA GLY A 223 2.95 -19.75 -6.66
C GLY A 223 1.72 -19.97 -5.78
N ALA A 224 1.12 -21.16 -5.83
CA ALA A 224 -0.03 -21.50 -4.99
C ALA A 224 0.31 -21.51 -3.49
N ILE A 225 1.48 -22.03 -3.11
CA ILE A 225 2.01 -21.98 -1.74
C ILE A 225 2.20 -20.52 -1.32
N ALA A 226 2.87 -19.69 -2.15
CA ALA A 226 3.09 -18.28 -1.84
C ALA A 226 1.77 -17.50 -1.63
N ILE A 227 0.75 -17.78 -2.45
CA ILE A 227 -0.60 -17.19 -2.30
C ILE A 227 -1.26 -17.64 -1.00
N ALA A 228 -1.16 -18.92 -0.64
CA ALA A 228 -1.74 -19.43 0.59
C ALA A 228 -1.07 -18.85 1.84
N MET A 229 0.25 -18.69 1.84
CA MET A 229 1.00 -18.06 2.94
C MET A 229 0.65 -16.58 3.09
N MET A 230 0.67 -15.80 2.00
CA MET A 230 0.33 -14.36 2.06
C MET A 230 -1.10 -14.10 2.53
N ARG A 231 -2.02 -15.05 2.31
CA ARG A 231 -3.40 -14.98 2.79
C ARG A 231 -3.62 -15.59 4.18
N GLY A 232 -2.56 -16.04 4.86
CA GLY A 232 -2.64 -16.66 6.19
C GLY A 232 -3.41 -17.99 6.21
N LEU A 233 -3.51 -18.70 5.08
CA LEU A 233 -4.18 -20.02 5.01
C LEU A 233 -3.27 -21.15 5.52
N ILE A 234 -1.95 -20.94 5.46
CA ILE A 234 -0.90 -21.82 5.95
C ILE A 234 0.20 -20.97 6.57
N ASP A 235 0.78 -21.44 7.67
CA ASP A 235 1.88 -20.77 8.38
C ASP A 235 3.24 -21.28 7.88
N GLN A 236 4.32 -20.55 8.23
CA GLN A 236 5.70 -21.01 8.04
C GLN A 236 6.05 -22.20 8.94
#